data_AF-A0A8C9XM13-F1
#
_entry.id   AF-A0A8C9XM13-F1
#
_cell.length_a   1.000
_cell.length_b   1.000
_cell.length_c   1.000
_cell.angle_alpha   90.00
_cell.angle_beta   90.00
_cell.angle_gamma   90.00
#
_symmetry.space_group_name_H-M   'P 1'
#
loop_
_entity.id
_entity.type
_entity.pdbx_description
1 polymer ?
#
loop_
_entity_poly.entity_id
_entity_poly.type
_entity_poly.pdbx_seq_one_letter_code
_entity_poly.pdbx_strand_id
1 'polypeptide(L)'
;MDYTIIPCCLYRFSSVVPPIGFPPTPSVQFIHKGDDGFSTSMFPLANTCVNCIKLPLHVSYQLFKEKFDFALGNTYGFSRA
;
A
#
# COMPACT_ATOMS: atom_id res chain seq x y z
N MET A 1 -10.21 -5.75 -11.03
CA MET A 1 -8.88 -6.21 -11.45
C MET A 1 -8.05 -4.93 -11.48
N ASP A 2 -7.28 -4.56 -10.47
CA ASP A 2 -6.24 -5.32 -9.78
C ASP A 2 -6.04 -4.76 -8.36
N TYR A 3 -6.22 -5.60 -7.34
CA TYR A 3 -5.99 -5.25 -5.93
C TYR A 3 -4.59 -5.65 -5.45
N THR A 4 -3.64 -5.83 -6.37
CA THR A 4 -2.44 -6.65 -6.14
C THR A 4 -1.15 -5.84 -5.99
N ILE A 5 -1.11 -4.74 -5.22
CA ILE A 5 0.02 -3.78 -5.35
C ILE A 5 0.61 -3.23 -4.03
N ILE A 6 0.14 -3.66 -2.87
CA ILE A 6 0.70 -3.17 -1.59
C ILE A 6 2.21 -3.54 -1.41
N PRO A 7 2.74 -4.69 -1.88
CA PRO A 7 4.15 -5.04 -1.68
C PRO A 7 5.13 -4.29 -2.60
N CYS A 8 4.71 -3.81 -3.78
CA CYS A 8 5.62 -3.13 -4.72
C CYS A 8 6.10 -1.78 -4.19
N CYS A 9 5.21 -1.02 -3.56
CA CYS A 9 5.51 0.32 -3.06
C CYS A 9 6.30 0.31 -1.74
N LEU A 10 6.35 -0.84 -1.06
CA LEU A 10 6.90 -1.01 0.28
C LEU A 10 8.04 -2.03 0.34
N TYR A 11 8.89 -2.08 -0.70
CA TYR A 11 10.15 -2.82 -0.63
C TYR A 11 10.03 -4.36 -0.77
N ARG A 12 9.12 -4.87 -1.61
CA ARG A 12 8.93 -6.33 -1.71
C ARG A 12 8.87 -6.94 -3.11
N PHE A 13 9.50 -6.32 -4.10
CA PHE A 13 9.98 -7.06 -5.29
C PHE A 13 11.46 -7.48 -5.17
N SER A 14 12.18 -6.97 -4.18
CA SER A 14 13.56 -7.28 -3.86
C SER A 14 13.82 -6.85 -2.41
N SER A 15 14.53 -7.67 -1.62
CA SER A 15 15.05 -7.27 -0.31
C SER A 15 16.25 -6.34 -0.41
N VAL A 16 16.59 -5.91 -1.61
CA VAL A 16 17.79 -5.12 -1.95
C VAL A 16 17.34 -3.82 -2.62
N VAL A 17 17.83 -2.68 -2.10
CA VAL A 17 17.70 -1.38 -2.78
C VAL A 17 18.38 -1.49 -4.15
N PRO A 18 17.70 -1.14 -5.26
CA PRO A 18 18.38 -1.04 -6.54
C PRO A 18 19.54 -0.03 -6.46
N PRO A 19 20.66 -0.23 -7.17
CA PRO A 19 21.76 0.75 -7.18
C PRO A 19 21.32 2.16 -7.60
N ILE A 20 20.26 2.26 -8.40
CA ILE A 20 19.64 3.51 -8.86
C ILE A 20 18.57 4.06 -7.88
N GLY A 21 18.36 3.40 -6.74
CA GLY A 21 17.31 3.73 -5.79
C GLY A 21 15.91 3.39 -6.31
N PHE A 22 14.92 4.21 -5.94
CA PHE A 22 13.51 4.00 -6.28
C PHE A 22 12.97 5.16 -7.13
N PRO A 23 13.20 5.18 -8.45
CA PRO A 23 12.50 6.08 -9.36
C PRO A 23 11.20 5.42 -9.90
N PRO A 24 10.04 6.09 -9.86
CA PRO A 24 9.76 7.37 -9.19
C PRO A 24 9.81 7.24 -7.66
N THR A 25 10.14 8.34 -6.96
CA THR A 25 10.30 8.36 -5.50
C THR A 25 9.06 7.80 -4.80
N PRO A 26 9.21 6.82 -3.89
CA PRO A 26 8.09 6.28 -3.14
C PRO A 26 7.38 7.38 -2.36
N SER A 27 6.05 7.35 -2.37
CA SER A 27 5.22 8.34 -1.69
C SER A 27 4.12 7.70 -0.87
N VAL A 28 3.74 8.39 0.21
CA VAL A 28 2.65 8.02 1.09
C VAL A 28 1.61 9.12 1.06
N GLN A 29 0.36 8.76 0.79
CA GLN A 29 -0.78 9.66 0.85
C GLN A 29 -1.79 9.13 1.86
N PHE A 30 -2.56 10.02 2.48
CA PHE A 30 -3.64 9.61 3.37
C PHE A 30 -4.98 9.75 2.68
N ILE A 31 -5.82 8.73 2.83
CA ILE A 31 -7.21 8.74 2.37
C ILE A 31 -8.00 9.51 3.42
N HIS A 32 -8.30 10.77 3.11
CA HIS A 32 -9.13 11.64 3.95
C HIS A 32 -10.60 11.34 3.69
N LYS A 33 -11.44 11.46 4.73
CA LYS A 33 -12.89 11.33 4.57
C LYS A 33 -13.44 12.56 3.82
N GLY A 34 -13.67 12.40 2.51
CA GLY A 34 -14.65 13.20 1.75
C GLY A 34 -14.11 14.03 0.58
N ASP A 35 -14.52 13.62 -0.62
CA ASP A 35 -15.05 14.52 -1.67
C ASP A 35 -16.33 13.92 -2.32
N ASP A 36 -16.64 12.64 -2.13
CA ASP A 36 -17.84 11.97 -2.65
C ASP A 36 -18.72 11.27 -1.59
N GLY A 37 -18.40 11.43 -0.30
CA GLY A 37 -19.20 10.89 0.81
C GLY A 37 -19.26 9.36 0.92
N PHE A 38 -18.57 8.60 0.05
CA PHE A 38 -18.76 7.14 -0.03
C PHE A 38 -17.52 6.30 0.33
N SER A 39 -16.29 6.82 0.25
CA SER A 39 -15.11 5.97 0.42
C SER A 39 -14.28 6.29 1.66
N THR A 40 -14.65 5.72 2.81
CA THR A 40 -13.68 5.46 3.87
C THR A 40 -13.09 4.07 3.60
N SER A 41 -12.05 3.99 2.74
CA SER A 41 -11.39 2.70 2.47
C SER A 41 -10.94 2.08 3.80
N MET A 42 -11.24 0.80 4.01
CA MET A 42 -10.83 0.07 5.22
C MET A 42 -9.42 -0.50 5.12
N PHE A 43 -8.88 -0.58 3.90
CA PHE A 43 -7.58 -1.16 3.59
C PHE A 43 -6.70 -0.15 2.84
N PRO A 44 -5.36 -0.28 2.93
CA PRO A 44 -4.45 0.50 2.10
C PRO A 44 -4.66 0.22 0.61
N LEU A 45 -4.50 1.25 -0.21
CA LEU A 45 -4.50 1.16 -1.67
C LEU A 45 -3.09 1.44 -2.17
N ALA A 46 -2.68 0.80 -3.26
CA ALA A 46 -1.34 0.99 -3.81
C ALA A 46 -1.39 1.24 -5.31
N ASN A 47 -0.53 2.15 -5.78
CA ASN A 47 -0.34 2.50 -7.17
C ASN A 47 1.13 2.30 -7.54
N THR A 48 1.42 1.20 -8.24
CA THR A 48 2.78 0.84 -8.70
C THR A 48 3.35 1.81 -9.69
N CYS A 49 2.52 2.36 -10.58
CA CYS A 49 3.01 3.20 -11.67
C CYS A 49 3.72 4.45 -11.16
N VAL A 50 3.36 4.90 -9.95
CA VAL A 50 3.95 6.09 -9.31
C VAL A 50 4.55 5.79 -7.93
N ASN A 51 4.77 4.51 -7.59
CA ASN A 51 5.28 4.07 -6.29
C ASN A 51 4.55 4.74 -5.09
N CYS A 52 3.23 4.87 -5.16
CA CYS A 52 2.44 5.54 -4.13
C CYS A 52 1.58 4.54 -3.36
N ILE A 53 1.63 4.59 -2.04
CA ILE A 53 0.65 3.92 -1.17
C ILE A 53 -0.29 4.96 -0.55
N LYS A 54 -1.58 4.68 -0.57
CA LYS A 54 -2.63 5.47 0.08
C LYS A 54 -3.10 4.74 1.33
N LEU A 55 -2.91 5.38 2.48
CA LEU A 55 -3.23 4.81 3.79
C LEU A 55 -4.58 5.33 4.29
N PRO A 56 -5.49 4.45 4.72
CA PRO A 56 -6.70 4.86 5.41
C PRO A 56 -6.39 5.41 6.80
N LEU A 57 -7.15 6.43 7.22
CA LEU A 57 -7.09 6.96 8.58
C LEU A 57 -7.96 6.10 9.50
N HIS A 58 -7.31 5.40 10.43
CA HIS A 58 -7.98 4.64 11.49
C HIS A 58 -7.93 5.36 12.82
N VAL A 59 -8.89 5.03 13.68
CA VAL A 59 -9.03 5.61 15.04
C VAL A 59 -7.90 5.21 15.99
N SER A 60 -7.18 4.14 15.69
CA SER A 60 -6.03 3.68 16.48
C SER A 60 -4.96 3.06 15.60
N TYR A 61 -3.71 3.15 16.06
CA TYR A 61 -2.58 2.50 15.41
C TYR A 61 -2.72 0.98 15.37
N GLN A 62 -3.28 0.36 16.42
CA GLN A 62 -3.50 -1.09 16.47
C GLN A 62 -4.45 -1.55 15.36
N LEU A 63 -5.56 -0.83 15.16
CA LEU A 63 -6.50 -1.12 14.09
C LEU A 63 -5.87 -0.90 12.72
N PHE A 64 -5.13 0.20 12.54
CA PHE A 64 -4.35 0.44 11.33
C PHE A 64 -3.41 -0.73 11.03
N LYS A 65 -2.62 -1.16 12.01
CA LYS A 65 -1.64 -2.23 11.87
C LYS A 65 -2.31 -3.54 11.49
N GLU A 66 -3.38 -3.92 12.18
CA GLU A 66 -4.13 -5.14 11.88
C GLU A 66 -4.66 -5.15 10.43
N LYS A 67 -5.28 -4.05 9.98
CA LYS A 67 -5.81 -3.97 8.60
C LYS A 67 -4.71 -3.90 7.55
N PHE A 68 -3.60 -3.24 7.87
CA PHE A 68 -2.44 -3.16 6.99
C PHE A 68 -1.75 -4.52 6.84
N ASP A 69 -1.50 -5.24 7.95
CA ASP A 69 -0.92 -6.58 7.95
C ASP A 69 -1.83 -7.58 7.23
N PHE A 70 -3.15 -7.48 7.42
CA PHE A 70 -4.14 -8.27 6.68
C PHE A 70 -4.06 -8.01 5.18
N ALA A 71 -4.02 -6.74 4.76
CA ALA A 71 -3.96 -6.37 3.34
C ALA A 71 -2.65 -6.84 2.69
N LEU A 72 -1.52 -6.72 3.40
CA LEU A 72 -0.25 -7.29 2.97
C LEU A 72 -0.34 -8.82 2.80
N GLY A 73 -0.88 -9.52 3.80
CA GLY A 73 -1.09 -10.97 3.81
C GLY A 73 -1.90 -11.49 2.61
N ASN A 74 -2.90 -10.72 2.17
CA ASN A 74 -3.74 -11.07 1.02
C ASN A 74 -3.14 -10.68 -0.33
N THR A 75 -2.04 -9.93 -0.36
CA THR A 75 -1.35 -9.55 -1.60
C THR A 75 -0.20 -10.51 -1.97
N TYR A 76 0.03 -11.59 -1.21
CA TYR A 76 1.11 -12.59 -1.37
C TYR A 76 0.97 -13.51 -2.60
N GLY A 77 0.60 -12.97 -3.76
CA GLY A 77 0.44 -13.74 -5.00
C GLY A 77 1.69 -13.87 -5.89
N PHE A 78 2.84 -13.26 -5.56
CA PHE A 78 3.95 -13.10 -6.54
C PHE A 78 5.37 -13.47 -6.09
N SER A 79 5.57 -14.13 -4.93
CA SER A 79 6.93 -14.46 -4.44
C SER A 79 7.19 -15.95 -4.17
N ARG A 80 6.52 -16.86 -4.89
CA ARG A 80 6.84 -18.30 -4.88
C ARG A 80 6.87 -18.83 -6.31
N ALA A 81 7.99 -18.63 -7.00
CA ALA A 81 8.45 -19.42 -8.14
C ALA A 81 9.98 -19.45 -8.10
#